data_AF-A0A6J1PUJ9-F1
#
_entry.id   AF-A0A6J1PUJ9-F1
#
_cell.length_a   1.000
_cell.length_b   1.000
_cell.length_c   1.000
_cell.angle_alpha   90.00
_cell.angle_beta   90.00
_cell.angle_gamma   90.00
#
_symmetry.space_group_name_H-M   'P 1'
#
loop_
_entity.id
_entity.type
_entity.pdbx_description
1 polymer ?
#
loop_
_entity_poly.entity_id
_entity_poly.type
_entity_poly.pdbx_seq_one_letter_code
_entity_poly.pdbx_strand_id
1 'polypeptide(L)'
;MQQDRKKIVVTAVSLIVQELEFSSSESDDEELQLIGRNPRRTVTRIENYVEELIPKLTKKEFKAHFRMLPETCNYILSRIEHRLHRITNGTPMISPRTQFLLALWRMATPDSFR
;
A
#
# COMPACT_ATOMS: atom_id res chain seq x y z
N MET A 1 -16.01 -33.05 1.28
CA MET A 1 -15.47 -31.72 1.65
C MET A 1 -14.32 -31.24 0.76
N GLN A 2 -13.25 -32.01 0.50
CA GLN A 2 -12.20 -31.57 -0.45
C GLN A 2 -12.63 -31.62 -1.93
N GLN A 3 -13.51 -32.57 -2.28
CA GLN A 3 -14.04 -32.74 -3.64
C GLN A 3 -14.91 -31.56 -4.09
N ASP A 4 -15.63 -30.93 -3.17
CA ASP A 4 -16.58 -29.85 -3.46
C ASP A 4 -15.86 -28.55 -3.81
N ARG A 5 -14.73 -28.26 -3.15
CA ARG A 5 -13.88 -27.09 -3.44
C ARG A 5 -13.28 -27.15 -4.85
N LYS A 6 -12.85 -28.33 -5.29
CA LYS A 6 -12.30 -28.52 -6.64
C LYS A 6 -13.37 -28.29 -7.72
N LYS A 7 -14.60 -28.77 -7.47
CA LYS A 7 -15.73 -28.53 -8.37
C LYS A 7 -16.06 -27.05 -8.48
N ILE A 8 -16.09 -26.33 -7.36
CA ILE A 8 -16.36 -24.87 -7.34
C ILE A 8 -15.32 -24.10 -8.16
N VAL A 9 -14.03 -24.42 -8.01
CA VAL A 9 -12.96 -23.75 -8.76
C VAL A 9 -13.05 -24.04 -10.26
N VAL A 10 -13.34 -25.30 -10.64
CA VAL A 10 -13.50 -25.68 -12.04
C VAL A 10 -14.71 -24.99 -12.68
N THR A 11 -15.83 -24.90 -11.96
CA THR A 11 -17.02 -24.18 -12.45
C THR A 11 -16.75 -22.68 -12.59
N ALA A 12 -16.04 -22.07 -11.63
CA ALA A 12 -15.68 -20.65 -11.71
C ALA A 12 -14.77 -20.36 -12.91
N VAL A 13 -13.77 -21.21 -13.16
CA VAL A 13 -12.88 -21.06 -14.33
C VAL A 13 -13.65 -21.24 -15.63
N SER A 14 -14.58 -22.21 -15.69
CA SER A 14 -15.40 -22.44 -16.89
C SER A 14 -16.32 -21.25 -17.21
N LEU A 15 -16.88 -20.59 -16.19
CA LEU A 15 -17.71 -19.41 -16.38
C LEU A 15 -16.89 -18.23 -16.92
N ILE A 16 -15.68 -18.01 -16.39
CA ILE A 16 -14.78 -16.94 -16.85
C ILE A 16 -14.36 -17.17 -18.31
N VAL A 17 -14.08 -18.43 -18.70
CA VAL A 17 -13.69 -18.75 -20.08
C VAL A 17 -14.85 -18.52 -21.05
N GLN A 18 -16.09 -18.89 -20.68
CA GLN A 18 -17.26 -18.62 -21.51
C GLN A 18 -17.56 -17.12 -21.67
N GLU A 19 -17.28 -16.31 -20.64
CA GLU A 19 -17.49 -14.85 -20.69
C GLU A 19 -16.47 -14.15 -21.59
N LEU A 20 -15.24 -14.69 -21.69
CA LEU A 20 -14.20 -14.17 -22.57
C LEU A 20 -14.41 -14.55 -24.05
N GLU A 21 -15.06 -15.67 -24.34
CA GLU A 21 -15.35 -16.09 -25.72
C GLU A 21 -16.51 -15.32 -26.35
N PHE A 22 -17.43 -14.75 -25.57
CA PHE A 22 -18.60 -14.03 -26.10
C PHE A 22 -18.31 -12.57 -26.50
N SER A 23 -17.18 -11.99 -26.07
CA SER A 23 -16.83 -10.59 -26.35
C SER A 23 -15.91 -10.40 -27.57
N SER A 24 -15.95 -11.32 -28.54
CA SER A 24 -15.33 -11.08 -29.85
C SER A 24 -16.28 -10.30 -30.76
N SER A 25 -16.48 -9.02 -30.44
CA SER A 25 -17.05 -8.03 -31.37
C SER A 25 -15.90 -7.45 -32.19
N GLU A 26 -15.98 -7.63 -33.50
CA GLU A 26 -15.08 -7.09 -34.53
C GLU A 26 -15.01 -5.55 -34.41
N SER A 27 -13.86 -4.99 -34.03
CA SER A 27 -13.61 -3.54 -34.00
C SER A 27 -12.11 -3.22 -33.95
N ASP A 28 -11.60 -2.78 -35.11
CA ASP A 28 -10.41 -1.98 -35.41
C ASP A 28 -9.06 -2.32 -34.71
N ASP A 29 -8.27 -3.11 -35.43
CA ASP A 29 -6.94 -3.64 -35.12
C ASP A 29 -5.78 -2.62 -35.01
N GLU A 30 -6.03 -1.35 -34.64
CA GLU A 30 -4.95 -0.33 -34.54
C GLU A 30 -4.62 0.16 -33.12
N GLU A 31 -5.43 -0.14 -32.09
CA GLU A 31 -5.18 0.29 -30.71
C GLU A 31 -4.74 -0.83 -29.73
N LEU A 32 -4.46 -2.04 -30.23
CA LEU A 32 -4.06 -3.17 -29.36
C LEU A 32 -2.54 -3.30 -29.16
N GLN A 33 -1.72 -2.50 -29.87
CA GLN A 33 -0.25 -2.58 -29.78
C GLN A 33 0.33 -1.96 -28.50
N LEU A 34 -0.45 -1.19 -27.71
CA LEU A 34 0.01 -0.65 -26.43
C LEU A 34 -0.18 -1.59 -25.23
N ILE A 35 -0.83 -2.76 -25.43
CA ILE A 35 -0.98 -3.82 -24.41
C ILE A 35 0.13 -4.88 -24.60
N GLY A 36 1.19 -4.56 -25.33
CA GLY A 36 2.46 -5.27 -25.21
C GLY A 36 2.91 -5.15 -23.76
N ARG A 37 2.95 -6.28 -23.04
CA ARG A 37 3.42 -6.41 -21.65
C ARG A 37 4.75 -5.68 -21.46
N ASN A 38 4.70 -4.38 -21.12
CA ASN A 38 5.84 -3.72 -20.52
C ASN A 38 6.14 -4.54 -19.26
N PRO A 39 7.35 -5.10 -19.12
CA PRO A 39 7.71 -5.77 -17.88
C PRO A 39 7.43 -4.77 -16.77
N ARG A 40 6.53 -5.12 -15.84
CA ARG A 40 6.14 -4.25 -14.73
C ARG A 40 7.43 -3.73 -14.13
N ARG A 41 7.68 -2.43 -14.22
CA ARG A 41 8.87 -1.83 -13.64
C ARG A 41 8.87 -2.22 -12.17
N THR A 42 9.84 -3.02 -11.77
CA THR A 42 10.05 -3.37 -10.37
C THR A 42 10.60 -2.13 -9.70
N VAL A 43 9.73 -1.32 -9.11
CA VAL A 43 10.17 -0.23 -8.24
C VAL A 43 10.79 -0.88 -7.02
N THR A 44 12.09 -0.69 -6.82
CA THR A 44 12.77 -1.14 -5.61
C THR A 44 12.08 -0.49 -4.43
N ARG A 45 11.50 -1.33 -3.56
CA ARG A 45 10.86 -0.86 -2.34
C ARG A 45 11.95 -0.29 -1.43
N ILE A 46 11.75 0.94 -0.95
CA ILE A 46 12.66 1.49 0.07
C ILE A 46 12.40 0.72 1.36
N GLU A 47 13.40 -0.06 1.76
CA GLU A 47 13.40 -0.78 3.03
C GLU A 47 13.89 0.14 4.15
N ASN A 48 13.43 -0.12 5.38
CA ASN A 48 13.91 0.54 6.60
C ASN A 48 13.91 2.08 6.59
N TYR A 49 13.03 2.72 5.81
CA TYR A 49 12.96 4.20 5.73
C TYR A 49 12.91 4.88 7.10
N VAL A 50 12.10 4.35 8.02
CA VAL A 50 11.95 4.92 9.37
C VAL A 50 13.19 4.74 10.24
N GLU A 51 13.88 3.61 10.13
CA GLU A 51 15.00 3.29 11.01
C GLU A 51 16.33 3.86 10.49
N GLU A 52 16.49 3.97 9.17
CA GLU A 52 17.76 4.39 8.56
C GLU A 52 17.77 5.84 8.08
N LEU A 53 16.67 6.33 7.50
CA LEU A 53 16.64 7.67 6.89
C LEU A 53 16.17 8.74 7.87
N ILE A 54 15.10 8.48 8.62
CA ILE A 54 14.55 9.47 9.54
C ILE A 54 15.56 9.98 10.58
N PRO A 55 16.41 9.14 11.21
CA PRO A 55 17.40 9.63 12.18
C PRO A 55 18.49 10.51 11.55
N LYS A 56 18.72 10.38 10.24
CA LYS A 56 19.72 11.16 9.49
C LYS A 56 19.18 12.51 9.01
N LEU A 57 17.87 12.73 9.06
CA LEU A 57 17.26 14.00 8.65
C LEU A 57 17.60 15.11 9.62
N THR A 58 17.91 16.29 9.08
CA THR A 58 17.98 17.51 9.86
C THR A 58 16.59 17.89 10.39
N LYS A 59 16.53 18.70 11.45
CA LYS A 59 15.24 19.19 12.00
C LYS A 59 14.41 19.92 10.95
N LYS A 60 15.06 20.63 10.02
CA LYS A 60 14.39 21.37 8.93
C LYS A 60 13.77 20.42 7.91
N GLU A 61 14.50 19.39 7.49
CA GLU A 61 14.00 18.37 6.56
C GLU A 61 12.87 17.55 7.19
N PHE A 62 13.05 17.13 8.45
CA PHE A 62 12.01 16.44 9.19
C PHE A 62 10.73 17.27 9.25
N LYS A 63 10.83 18.56 9.60
CA LYS A 63 9.67 19.47 9.62
C LYS A 63 9.06 19.67 8.23
N ALA A 64 9.85 19.64 7.16
CA ALA A 64 9.32 19.74 5.80
C ALA A 64 8.48 18.51 5.43
N HIS A 65 8.93 17.30 5.79
CA HIS A 65 8.23 16.05 5.51
C HIS A 65 6.98 15.85 6.38
N PHE A 66 7.07 16.16 7.67
CA PHE A 66 6.04 15.81 8.67
C PHE A 66 5.25 17.02 9.18
N ARG A 67 5.58 18.23 8.76
CA ARG A 67 5.00 19.51 9.24
C ARG A 67 5.11 19.71 10.75
N MET A 68 6.00 18.97 11.41
CA MET A 68 6.16 18.93 12.86
C MET A 68 7.65 18.82 13.22
N LEU A 69 8.05 19.36 14.37
CA LEU A 69 9.40 19.18 14.89
C LEU A 69 9.59 17.75 15.43
N PRO A 70 10.80 17.16 15.31
CA PRO A 70 11.05 15.80 15.78
C PRO A 70 10.81 15.64 17.29
N GLU A 71 11.08 16.67 18.09
CA GLU A 71 10.83 16.68 19.53
C GLU A 71 9.32 16.63 19.83
N THR A 72 8.52 17.42 19.11
CA THR A 72 7.06 17.39 19.24
C THR A 72 6.49 16.05 18.79
N CYS A 73 7.02 15.48 17.70
CA CYS A 73 6.65 14.16 17.22
C CYS A 73 6.90 13.09 18.30
N ASN A 74 8.09 13.09 18.91
CA ASN A 74 8.44 12.15 19.99
C ASN A 74 7.56 12.36 21.23
N TYR A 75 7.26 13.61 21.59
CA TYR A 75 6.38 13.92 22.71
C TYR A 75 4.95 13.41 22.49
N ILE A 76 4.38 13.60 21.30
CA ILE A 76 3.03 13.11 21.01
C ILE A 76 3.02 11.59 20.99
N LEU A 77 4.02 10.97 20.35
CA LEU A 77 4.14 9.52 20.27
C LEU A 77 4.16 8.89 21.67
N SER A 78 4.93 9.43 22.61
CA SER A 78 4.98 8.89 23.99
C SER A 78 3.64 8.96 24.73
N ARG A 79 2.74 9.86 24.34
CA ARG A 79 1.39 9.95 24.91
C ARG A 79 0.42 8.96 24.30
N ILE A 80 0.53 8.68 23.00
CA ILE A 80 -0.45 7.86 22.27
C ILE A 80 0.02 6.44 21.98
N GLU A 81 1.29 6.11 22.23
CA GLU A 81 1.91 4.83 21.91
C GLU A 81 1.11 3.63 22.44
N HIS A 82 0.61 3.73 23.68
CA HIS A 82 -0.24 2.69 24.28
C HIS A 82 -1.51 2.37 23.46
N ARG A 83 -2.01 3.34 22.68
CA ARG A 83 -3.21 3.19 21.83
C ARG A 83 -2.90 2.67 20.43
N LEU A 84 -1.63 2.72 20.01
CA LEU A 84 -1.18 2.22 18.71
C LEU A 84 -0.87 0.72 18.71
N HIS A 85 -1.00 0.08 19.88
CA HIS A 85 -0.88 -1.36 20.04
C HIS A 85 -2.23 -2.03 19.81
N ARG A 86 -2.28 -2.92 18.82
CA ARG A 86 -3.48 -3.70 18.52
C ARG A 86 -3.62 -4.80 19.57
N ILE A 87 -4.82 -4.91 20.15
CA ILE A 87 -5.18 -5.94 21.14
C ILE A 87 -5.53 -7.28 20.45
N THR A 88 -5.92 -7.23 19.18
CA THR A 88 -6.38 -8.39 18.42
C THR A 88 -5.28 -9.08 17.62
N ASN A 89 -5.39 -10.40 17.51
CA ASN A 89 -4.50 -11.24 16.71
C ASN A 89 -4.76 -11.06 15.21
N GLY A 90 -3.72 -11.18 14.38
CA GLY A 90 -3.83 -11.00 12.93
C GLY A 90 -2.49 -10.71 12.25
N THR A 91 -2.52 -9.93 11.18
CA THR A 91 -1.32 -9.53 10.42
C THR A 91 -0.24 -8.90 11.31
N PRO A 92 1.06 -9.08 10.99
CA PRO A 92 2.14 -8.48 11.77
C PRO A 92 1.94 -6.97 11.85
N MET A 93 2.03 -6.45 13.08
CA MET A 93 1.83 -5.04 13.35
C MET A 93 3.12 -4.27 13.10
N ILE A 94 2.97 -3.11 12.46
CA ILE A 94 4.07 -2.16 12.27
C ILE A 94 4.36 -1.46 13.61
N SER A 95 5.61 -1.05 13.88
CA SER A 95 5.95 -0.33 15.10
C SER A 95 5.09 0.94 15.29
N PRO A 96 4.70 1.31 16.54
CA PRO A 96 3.91 2.51 16.81
C PRO A 96 4.50 3.78 16.18
N ARG A 97 5.83 3.91 16.22
CA ARG A 97 6.56 5.01 15.58
C ARG A 97 6.30 5.09 14.08
N THR A 98 6.40 3.96 13.38
CA THR A 98 6.17 3.92 11.93
C THR A 98 4.71 4.18 11.59
N GLN A 99 3.77 3.63 12.35
CA GLN A 99 2.34 3.91 12.18
C GLN A 99 2.05 5.41 12.29
N PHE A 100 2.62 6.05 13.33
CA PHE A 100 2.42 7.47 13.58
C PHE A 100 3.06 8.35 12.48
N LEU A 101 4.30 8.06 12.09
CA LEU A 101 4.99 8.79 11.03
C LEU A 101 4.28 8.64 9.67
N LEU A 102 3.75 7.45 9.37
CA LEU A 102 2.98 7.21 8.14
C LEU A 102 1.71 8.06 8.12
N ALA A 103 0.96 8.06 9.22
CA ALA A 103 -0.23 8.89 9.35
C ALA A 103 0.11 10.38 9.21
N LEU A 104 1.17 10.83 9.88
CA LEU A 104 1.61 12.22 9.83
C LEU A 104 2.05 12.64 8.43
N TRP A 105 2.81 11.79 7.72
CA TRP A 105 3.19 12.02 6.34
C TRP A 105 1.97 12.11 5.41
N ARG A 106 0.98 11.24 5.60
CA ARG A 106 -0.26 11.27 4.81
C ARG A 106 -1.04 12.58 5.02
N MET A 107 -1.19 13.02 6.27
CA MET A 107 -1.86 14.28 6.62
C MET A 107 -1.06 15.54 6.24
N ALA A 108 0.27 15.43 6.19
CA ALA A 108 1.17 16.52 5.81
C ALA A 108 1.11 16.87 4.32
N THR A 109 0.56 15.99 3.48
CA THR A 109 0.37 16.25 2.05
C THR A 109 -0.94 17.02 1.80
N PRO A 110 -0.88 18.25 1.27
CA PRO A 110 -2.06 19.09 1.04
C PRO A 110 -3.03 18.54 -0.02
N ASP A 111 -2.62 17.51 -0.76
CA ASP A 111 -3.42 16.82 -1.78
C ASP A 111 -4.52 15.92 -1.20
N SER A 112 -4.62 15.81 0.13
CA SER A 112 -5.71 15.07 0.77
C SER A 112 -7.03 15.85 0.86
N PHE A 113 -7.05 17.13 0.49
CA PHE A 113 -8.23 18.01 0.50
C PHE A 113 -8.66 18.53 -0.88
N ARG A 114 -8.07 18.03 -1.97
CA ARG A 114 -8.31 18.52 -3.33
C ARG A 114 -9.11 17.53 -4.17
#